data_AF-A0A9Q7R5P0-F1
#
_entry.id   AF-A0A9Q7R5P0-F1
#
_cell.length_a   1.000
_cell.length_b   1.000
_cell.length_c   1.000
_cell.angle_alpha   90.00
_cell.angle_beta   90.00
_cell.angle_gamma   90.00
#
_symmetry.space_group_name_H-M   'P 1'
#
loop_
_entity.id
_entity.type
_entity.pdbx_description
1 polymer ?
#
loop_
_entity_poly.entity_id
_entity_poly.type
_entity_poly.pdbx_seq_one_letter_code
_entity_poly.pdbx_strand_id
1 'polypeptide(L)' 'MSNMPEKNPDLRKLSVVEIDAAKALGKEIGSYRWFAAMEEKGESARDHIGMTAQRAIEVTSSFGLDPFAYGVICHDA' A
#
# COMPACT_ATOMS: atom_id res chain seq x y z
N MET A 1 30.31 -16.98 -13.83
CA MET A 1 28.91 -17.19 -13.37
C MET A 1 28.03 -16.31 -14.27
N SER A 2 27.13 -16.91 -15.04
CA SER A 2 26.21 -16.15 -15.89
C SER A 2 25.15 -15.50 -14.98
N ASN A 3 25.05 -14.17 -15.00
CA ASN A 3 24.00 -13.43 -14.29
C ASN A 3 22.66 -13.66 -14.99
N MET A 4 21.97 -14.77 -14.68
CA MET A 4 20.57 -14.92 -15.05
C MET A 4 19.69 -14.15 -14.05
N PRO A 5 18.64 -13.47 -14.52
CA PRO A 5 17.70 -12.80 -13.63
C PRO A 5 16.93 -13.82 -12.78
N GLU A 6 16.84 -13.58 -11.47
CA GLU A 6 16.09 -14.42 -10.53
C GLU A 6 14.57 -14.30 -10.69
N LYS A 7 14.10 -13.23 -11.34
CA LYS A 7 12.68 -12.93 -11.51
C LYS A 7 12.16 -13.55 -12.81
N ASN A 8 10.88 -13.92 -12.81
CA ASN A 8 10.18 -14.35 -14.02
C ASN A 8 10.32 -13.26 -15.11
N PRO A 9 10.90 -13.59 -16.28
CA PRO A 9 11.03 -12.63 -17.38
C PRO A 9 9.68 -12.27 -18.03
N ASP A 10 8.65 -13.11 -17.87
CA ASP A 10 7.28 -12.83 -18.34
C ASP A 10 6.53 -11.93 -17.33
N LEU A 11 6.90 -10.65 -17.34
CA LEU A 11 6.26 -9.62 -16.53
C LEU A 11 4.90 -9.23 -17.13
N ARG A 12 3.83 -9.82 -16.58
CA ARG A 12 2.45 -9.48 -16.93
C ARG A 12 2.14 -8.01 -16.63
N LYS A 13 1.49 -7.32 -17.58
CA LYS A 13 0.90 -5.98 -17.34
C LYS A 13 -0.30 -6.08 -16.40
N LEU A 14 -0.52 -5.04 -15.59
CA LEU A 14 -1.72 -4.94 -14.76
C LEU A 14 -2.99 -4.94 -15.63
N SER A 15 -4.02 -5.61 -15.12
CA SER A 15 -5.37 -5.59 -15.69
C SER A 15 -6.03 -4.23 -15.48
N VAL A 16 -7.15 -3.99 -16.17
CA VAL A 16 -7.95 -2.77 -15.98
C VAL A 16 -8.41 -2.64 -14.53
N VAL A 17 -8.85 -3.74 -13.92
CA VAL A 17 -9.31 -3.78 -12.52
C VAL A 17 -8.17 -3.43 -11.55
N GLU A 18 -6.98 -3.98 -11.76
CA GLU A 18 -5.80 -3.66 -10.93
C GLU A 18 -5.37 -2.19 -11.09
N ILE A 19 -5.46 -1.64 -12.30
CA ILE A 19 -5.17 -0.22 -12.56
C ILE A 19 -6.19 0.67 -11.86
N ASP A 20 -7.48 0.33 -11.90
CA ASP A 20 -8.52 1.12 -11.26
C ASP A 20 -8.45 1.04 -9.73
N ALA A 21 -8.10 -0.13 -9.17
CA ALA A 21 -7.77 -0.28 -7.75
C ALA A 21 -6.57 0.60 -7.37
N ALA A 22 -5.49 0.61 -8.17
CA ALA A 22 -4.32 1.46 -7.93
C ALA A 22 -4.67 2.96 -7.94
N LYS A 23 -5.53 3.41 -8.87
CA LYS A 23 -6.04 4.79 -8.88
C LYS A 23 -6.87 5.10 -7.64
N ALA A 24 -7.71 4.18 -7.20
CA ALA A 24 -8.51 4.34 -5.98
C ALA A 24 -7.62 4.45 -4.74
N LEU A 25 -6.65 3.55 -4.59
CA LEU A 25 -5.64 3.63 -3.53
C LEU A 25 -4.89 4.96 -3.55
N GLY A 26 -4.50 5.47 -4.72
CA GLY A 26 -3.84 6.76 -4.86
C GLY A 26 -4.66 7.95 -4.30
N LYS A 27 -5.98 7.84 -4.25
CA LYS A 27 -6.87 8.87 -3.65
C LYS A 27 -6.95 8.79 -2.13
N GLU A 28 -6.51 7.69 -1.52
CA GLU A 28 -6.52 7.50 -0.07
C GLU A 28 -5.24 8.02 0.60
N ILE A 29 -4.27 8.51 -0.19
CA ILE A 29 -3.05 9.13 0.34
C ILE A 29 -3.42 10.44 1.04
N GLY A 30 -3.13 10.53 2.34
CA GLY A 30 -3.34 11.71 3.17
C GLY A 30 -2.14 11.99 4.08
N SER A 31 -2.28 12.98 4.96
CA SER A 31 -1.34 13.20 6.05
C SER A 31 -1.89 12.67 7.38
N TYR A 32 -1.00 12.18 8.22
CA TYR A 32 -1.31 11.76 9.58
C TYR A 32 -0.14 12.01 10.51
N ARG A 33 -0.41 12.03 11.81
CA ARG A 33 0.60 12.09 12.87
C ARG A 33 0.42 10.88 13.79
N TRP A 34 1.51 10.40 14.35
CA TRP A 34 1.46 9.34 15.33
C TRP A 34 0.98 9.88 16.67
N PHE A 35 0.01 9.21 17.31
CA PHE A 35 -0.50 9.64 18.61
C PHE A 35 0.61 9.79 19.65
N ALA A 36 1.52 8.81 19.76
CA ALA A 36 2.66 8.89 20.66
C ALA A 36 3.56 10.11 20.39
N ALA A 37 3.76 10.48 19.12
CA ALA A 37 4.55 11.66 18.77
C ALA A 37 3.82 12.96 19.10
N MET A 38 2.49 13.00 18.94
CA MET A 38 1.68 14.14 19.35
C MET A 38 1.69 14.32 20.88
N GLU A 39 1.64 13.23 21.63
CA GLU A 39 1.73 13.25 23.10
C GLU A 39 3.11 13.74 23.57
N GLU A 40 4.20 13.29 22.94
CA GLU A 40 5.57 13.67 23.31
C GLU A 40 5.94 15.10 22.86
N LYS A 41 5.52 15.51 21.65
CA LYS A 41 6.08 16.69 20.96
C LYS A 41 5.04 17.79 20.67
N GLY A 42 3.76 17.53 20.94
CA GLY A 42 2.67 18.44 20.61
C GLY A 42 2.69 18.83 19.13
N GLU A 43 2.62 20.14 18.87
CA GLU A 43 2.63 20.72 17.53
C GLU A 43 3.91 20.45 16.72
N SER A 44 4.99 20.04 17.37
CA SER A 44 6.24 19.68 16.67
C SER A 44 6.23 18.25 16.11
N ALA A 45 5.16 17.47 16.35
CA ALA A 45 4.98 16.16 15.74
C ALA A 45 4.88 16.29 14.21
N ARG A 46 5.74 15.58 13.50
CA ARG A 46 5.84 15.66 12.05
C ARG A 46 4.61 15.04 11.38
N ASP A 47 4.22 15.62 10.25
CA ASP A 47 3.27 15.01 9.33
C ASP A 47 3.95 13.88 8.54
N HIS A 48 3.31 12.72 8.56
CA HIS A 48 3.65 11.56 7.73
C HIS A 48 2.64 11.47 6.59
N ILE A 49 3.09 11.05 5.41
CA ILE A 49 2.23 10.91 4.22
C ILE A 49 2.04 9.42 3.92
N GLY A 50 0.80 9.01 3.70
CA GLY A 50 0.47 7.64 3.36
C GLY A 50 -1.01 7.34 3.53
N MET A 51 -1.31 6.05 3.66
CA MET A 51 -2.65 5.53 3.98
C MET A 51 -2.52 4.42 5.02
N THR A 52 -3.63 4.02 5.63
CA THR A 52 -3.63 2.86 6.53
C THR A 52 -3.71 1.55 5.76
N ALA A 53 -3.10 0.49 6.29
CA ALA A 53 -3.14 -0.84 5.68
C ALA A 53 -4.57 -1.39 5.61
N GLN A 54 -5.38 -1.12 6.64
CA GLN A 54 -6.79 -1.51 6.69
C GLN A 54 -7.58 -0.87 5.55
N ARG A 55 -7.35 0.42 5.26
CA ARG A 55 -8.01 1.09 4.14
C ARG A 55 -7.57 0.53 2.80
N ALA A 56 -6.28 0.19 2.65
CA ALA A 56 -5.78 -0.48 1.45
C ALA A 56 -6.45 -1.85 1.22
N ILE A 57 -6.67 -2.62 2.29
CA ILE A 57 -7.39 -3.91 2.26
C ILE A 57 -8.83 -3.71 1.78
N GLU A 58 -9.56 -2.76 2.38
CA GLU A 58 -10.96 -2.47 2.01
C GLU A 58 -11.09 -2.05 0.54
N VAL A 59 -10.26 -1.10 0.11
CA VAL A 59 -10.30 -0.58 -1.26
C VAL A 59 -9.99 -1.70 -2.25
N THR A 60 -8.91 -2.46 -2.03
CA THR A 60 -8.53 -3.57 -2.94
C THR A 60 -9.65 -4.61 -3.02
N SER A 61 -10.22 -4.99 -1.88
CA SER A 61 -11.34 -5.95 -1.81
C SER A 61 -12.59 -5.45 -2.53
N SER A 62 -12.84 -4.14 -2.55
CA SER A 62 -14.00 -3.55 -3.25
C SER A 62 -13.93 -3.70 -4.78
N PHE A 63 -12.74 -3.94 -5.34
CA PHE A 63 -12.54 -4.28 -6.76
C PHE A 63 -12.60 -5.79 -7.03
N GLY A 64 -12.92 -6.62 -6.01
CA GLY A 64 -12.94 -8.08 -6.12
C GLY A 64 -11.55 -8.72 -6.15
N LEU A 65 -10.51 -7.98 -5.75
CA LEU A 65 -9.14 -8.47 -5.67
C LEU A 65 -8.85 -8.99 -4.26
N ASP A 66 -8.07 -10.07 -4.15
CA ASP A 66 -7.53 -10.51 -2.86
C ASP A 66 -6.35 -9.58 -2.47
N PRO A 67 -6.49 -8.77 -1.40
CA PRO A 67 -5.42 -7.85 -0.99
C PRO A 67 -4.12 -8.56 -0.62
N PHE A 68 -4.18 -9.82 -0.16
CA PHE A 68 -3.02 -10.59 0.28
C PHE A 68 -2.36 -11.38 -0.85
N ALA A 69 -2.95 -11.40 -2.05
CA ALA A 69 -2.29 -11.93 -3.25
C ALA A 69 -1.17 -11.02 -3.77
N TYR A 70 -1.07 -9.78 -3.25
CA TYR A 70 -0.07 -8.79 -3.63
C TYR A 70 0.83 -8.46 -2.44
N GLY A 71 2.15 -8.49 -2.64
CA GLY A 71 3.15 -8.18 -1.59
C GLY A 71 3.20 -6.71 -1.13
N VAL A 72 2.17 -5.91 -1.41
CA VAL A 72 2.05 -4.51 -0.97
C VAL A 72 1.32 -4.38 0.36
N ILE A 73 0.59 -5.42 0.79
CA ILE A 73 -0.09 -5.50 2.09
C ILE A 73 0.52 -6.68 2.86
N CYS A 74 1.01 -6.42 4.05
CA CYS A 74 1.60 -7.42 4.95
C CYS A 74 0.78 -7.51 6.23
N HIS A 75 0.73 -8.69 6.83
CA HIS A 75 0.04 -8.95 8.08
C HIS A 75 0.84 -9.95 8.92
N ASP A 76 1.10 -9.57 10.16
CA ASP A 76 1.63 -10.47 11.20
C ASP A 76 0.49 -10.80 12.18
N ALA A 77 0.45 -12.04 12.67
CA ALA A 77 -0.57 -12.54 13.60
C ALA A 77 -0.14 -12.42 15.07
#